data_AF-A0A1F5BEV8-F1
#
_entry.id   AF-A0A1F5BEV8-F1
#
_cell.length_a   1.000
_cell.length_b   1.000
_cell.length_c   1.000
_cell.angle_alpha   90.00
_cell.angle_beta   90.00
_cell.angle_gamma   90.00
#
_symmetry.space_group_name_H-M   'P 1'
#
loop_
_entity.id
_entity.type
_entity.pdbx_description
1 polymer ?
#
loop_
_entity_poly.entity_id
_entity_poly.type
_entity_poly.pdbx_seq_one_letter_code
_entity_poly.pdbx_strand_id
1 'polypeptide(L)'
;MPRLDRSAAALIAAALVLSLTPASLVSQDLEAKAELPVLVTSCGQSIGPTTIKVVLQRLKLAFDIDPLATPETLQAKAKAGTPYRSLIITMGASLKGMGAAGIEIEDELARAADLMAEARKLGVKIIGAHIEGMKRRSQGAAAGDTTDEQTIDAVAPNSAILLVLKEGNADGRFTVISQARKIPLVEFEKTMDLIPALEKLFAK
;
A
#
# COMPACT_ATOMS: atom_id res chain seq x y z
N MET A 1 52.14 36.83 -49.47
CA MET A 1 50.99 37.72 -49.71
C MET A 1 50.81 37.81 -51.22
N PRO A 2 49.61 37.68 -51.84
CA PRO A 2 48.23 37.98 -51.37
C PRO A 2 47.34 36.72 -51.25
N ARG A 3 46.42 36.60 -50.27
CA ARG A 3 45.02 37.09 -50.13
C ARG A 3 43.94 36.27 -50.89
N LEU A 4 43.06 35.69 -50.05
CA LEU A 4 41.68 35.17 -50.16
C LEU A 4 40.85 35.63 -51.40
N ASP A 5 39.86 34.89 -51.91
CA ASP A 5 38.67 34.38 -51.20
C ASP A 5 37.81 33.38 -52.03
N ARG A 6 37.17 32.46 -51.30
CA ARG A 6 35.79 31.91 -51.42
C ARG A 6 35.27 31.32 -52.75
N SER A 7 34.89 30.04 -52.67
CA SER A 7 33.59 29.43 -53.01
C SER A 7 33.83 27.96 -53.39
N ALA A 8 32.99 26.96 -53.18
CA ALA A 8 31.86 26.68 -52.31
C ALA A 8 31.62 25.17 -52.54
N ALA A 9 31.10 24.47 -51.53
CA ALA A 9 30.46 23.16 -51.64
C ALA A 9 31.31 21.96 -52.15
N ALA A 10 31.87 21.20 -51.21
CA ALA A 10 32.02 19.76 -51.37
C ALA A 10 31.43 19.07 -50.14
N LEU A 11 30.38 18.30 -50.39
CA LEU A 11 29.47 17.68 -49.44
C LEU A 11 30.19 16.80 -48.40
N ILE A 12 30.03 17.14 -47.12
CA ILE A 12 30.32 16.25 -46.00
C ILE A 12 29.06 15.40 -45.80
N ALA A 13 29.07 14.17 -46.30
CA ALA A 13 28.07 13.16 -45.94
C ALA A 13 28.38 12.64 -44.53
N ALA A 14 27.81 13.30 -43.51
CA ALA A 14 27.81 12.82 -42.14
C ALA A 14 26.80 11.67 -42.02
N ALA A 15 27.27 10.43 -42.08
CA ALA A 15 26.49 9.25 -41.70
C ALA A 15 26.44 9.16 -40.16
N LEU A 16 25.50 9.89 -39.55
CA LEU A 16 25.14 9.69 -38.14
C LEU A 16 24.17 8.51 -38.06
N VAL A 17 24.71 7.30 -37.88
CA VAL A 17 23.92 6.13 -37.49
C VAL A 17 23.49 6.35 -36.04
N LEU A 18 22.28 6.91 -35.87
CA LEU A 18 21.62 7.02 -34.59
C LEU A 18 21.17 5.61 -34.18
N SER A 19 22.02 4.90 -33.45
CA SER A 19 21.67 3.62 -32.83
C SER A 19 20.58 3.87 -31.79
N LEU A 20 19.31 3.70 -32.17
CA LEU A 20 18.21 3.51 -31.22
C LEU A 20 18.45 2.18 -30.50
N THR A 21 19.14 2.23 -29.37
CA THR A 21 19.05 1.15 -28.40
C THR A 21 17.66 1.22 -27.76
N PRO A 22 16.84 0.15 -27.81
CA PRO A 22 15.65 0.11 -26.98
C PRO A 22 16.12 0.17 -25.53
N ALA A 23 15.75 1.23 -24.82
CA ALA A 23 15.89 1.29 -23.38
C ALA A 23 15.02 0.18 -22.80
N SER A 24 15.62 -0.97 -22.49
CA SER A 24 14.97 -2.01 -21.70
C SER A 24 14.54 -1.36 -20.39
N LEU A 25 13.23 -1.22 -20.21
CA LEU A 25 12.66 -0.89 -18.91
C LEU A 25 13.11 -1.99 -17.97
N VAL A 26 14.10 -1.69 -17.14
CA VAL A 26 14.40 -2.51 -15.96
C VAL A 26 13.14 -2.44 -15.11
N SER A 27 12.33 -3.51 -15.15
CA SER A 27 11.35 -3.77 -14.10
C SER A 27 12.16 -3.85 -12.80
N GLN A 28 12.12 -2.78 -12.01
CA GLN A 28 12.51 -2.87 -10.63
C GLN A 28 11.49 -3.82 -9.99
N ASP A 29 11.92 -5.04 -9.68
CA ASP A 29 11.19 -5.87 -8.72
C ASP A 29 11.13 -5.06 -7.43
N LEU A 30 10.03 -4.34 -7.24
CA LEU A 30 9.73 -3.63 -6.01
C LEU A 30 9.54 -4.71 -4.95
N GLU A 31 10.62 -5.01 -4.23
CA GLU A 31 10.62 -6.10 -3.28
C GLU A 31 9.66 -5.77 -2.12
N ALA A 32 8.53 -6.47 -2.08
CA ALA A 32 7.55 -6.36 -1.00
C ALA A 32 8.10 -7.04 0.26
N LYS A 33 8.92 -6.30 1.02
CA LYS A 33 9.47 -6.72 2.32
C LYS A 33 9.03 -5.79 3.45
N ALA A 34 8.65 -6.38 4.58
CA ALA A 34 8.26 -5.71 5.80
C ALA A 34 9.04 -6.26 7.00
N GLU A 35 9.09 -5.48 8.07
CA GLU A 35 9.88 -5.78 9.27
C GLU A 35 9.00 -5.82 10.52
N LEU A 36 9.47 -6.56 11.53
CA LEU A 36 8.81 -6.71 12.82
C LEU A 36 9.43 -5.77 13.88
N PRO A 37 8.71 -5.36 14.93
CA PRO A 37 7.31 -5.72 15.21
C PRO A 37 6.33 -4.94 14.32
N VAL A 38 5.17 -5.54 14.07
CA VAL A 38 4.10 -4.93 13.26
C VAL A 38 2.91 -4.51 14.12
N LEU A 39 2.40 -3.30 13.89
CA LEU A 39 1.10 -2.88 14.41
C LEU A 39 0.02 -3.17 13.37
N VAL A 40 -1.10 -3.76 13.79
CA VAL A 40 -2.28 -3.96 12.93
C VAL A 40 -3.41 -3.05 13.41
N THR A 41 -3.96 -2.27 12.49
CA THR A 41 -5.09 -1.37 12.72
C THR A 41 -6.09 -1.44 11.57
N SER A 42 -7.21 -0.75 11.70
CA SER A 42 -8.20 -0.56 10.64
C SER A 42 -8.29 0.90 10.22
N CYS A 43 -8.67 1.16 8.98
CA CYS A 43 -9.30 2.40 8.56
C CYS A 43 -10.72 2.02 8.16
N GLY A 44 -11.69 2.43 8.97
CA GLY A 44 -13.04 1.88 8.99
C GLY A 44 -13.20 0.85 10.11
N GLN A 45 -14.39 0.29 10.28
CA GLN A 45 -14.61 -0.85 11.18
C GLN A 45 -14.90 -2.11 10.39
N SER A 46 -13.98 -3.06 10.43
CA SER A 46 -14.09 -4.35 9.75
C SER A 46 -13.42 -5.47 10.55
N ILE A 47 -13.58 -6.72 10.11
CA ILE A 47 -12.98 -7.88 10.78
C ILE A 47 -11.53 -8.14 10.33
N GLY A 48 -11.05 -7.38 9.35
CA GLY A 48 -9.69 -7.45 8.82
C GLY A 48 -8.60 -7.57 9.89
N PRO A 49 -8.50 -6.66 10.88
CA PRO A 49 -7.44 -6.70 11.89
C PRO A 49 -7.43 -8.01 12.68
N THR A 50 -8.62 -8.51 13.04
CA THR A 50 -8.78 -9.79 13.76
C THR A 50 -8.35 -10.97 12.90
N THR A 51 -8.67 -10.96 11.61
CA THR A 51 -8.24 -12.01 10.67
C THR A 51 -6.71 -12.04 10.54
N ILE A 52 -6.09 -10.86 10.39
CA ILE A 52 -4.63 -10.74 10.32
C ILE A 52 -3.98 -11.19 11.64
N LYS A 53 -4.52 -10.78 12.79
CA LYS A 53 -4.06 -11.23 14.12
C LYS A 53 -3.96 -12.75 14.20
N VAL A 54 -5.01 -13.48 13.80
CA VAL A 54 -5.01 -14.95 13.86
C VAL A 54 -3.88 -15.54 13.02
N VAL A 55 -3.61 -14.97 11.84
CA VAL A 55 -2.50 -15.40 10.99
C VAL A 55 -1.14 -15.07 11.60
N LEU A 56 -0.95 -13.85 12.12
CA LEU A 56 0.31 -13.45 12.78
C LEU A 56 0.61 -14.30 14.02
N GLN A 57 -0.43 -14.66 14.80
CA GLN A 57 -0.30 -15.60 15.92
C GLN A 57 0.15 -16.98 15.46
N ARG A 58 -0.46 -17.52 14.39
CA ARG A 58 -0.08 -18.81 13.81
C ARG A 58 1.38 -18.82 13.32
N LEU A 59 1.83 -17.70 12.74
CA LEU A 59 3.21 -17.51 12.27
C LEU A 59 4.20 -17.15 13.40
N LYS A 60 3.73 -16.95 14.63
CA LYS A 60 4.53 -16.54 15.80
C LYS A 60 5.34 -15.25 15.55
N LEU A 61 4.78 -14.33 14.76
CA LEU A 61 5.41 -13.03 14.47
C LEU A 61 5.19 -12.07 15.64
N ALA A 62 6.10 -11.12 15.85
CA ALA A 62 5.94 -10.09 16.87
C ALA A 62 4.96 -9.01 16.37
N PHE A 63 3.80 -8.91 17.00
CA PHE A 63 2.76 -7.96 16.60
C PHE A 63 2.01 -7.39 17.80
N ASP A 64 1.40 -6.24 17.58
CA ASP A 64 0.32 -5.71 18.40
C ASP A 64 -0.89 -5.41 17.52
N ILE A 65 -2.08 -5.37 18.12
CA ILE A 65 -3.34 -5.03 17.44
C ILE A 65 -4.03 -3.90 18.19
N ASP A 66 -4.40 -2.87 17.45
CA ASP A 66 -5.19 -1.76 17.94
C ASP A 66 -6.08 -1.25 16.78
N PRO A 67 -7.35 -1.67 16.71
CA PRO A 67 -8.25 -1.28 15.62
C PRO A 67 -8.46 0.23 15.50
N LEU A 68 -8.20 0.99 16.58
CA LEU A 68 -8.35 2.44 16.66
C LEU A 68 -7.02 3.15 16.91
N ALA A 69 -5.91 2.54 16.49
CA ALA A 69 -4.56 3.08 16.70
C ALA A 69 -4.46 4.56 16.32
N THR A 70 -3.79 5.32 17.16
CA THR A 70 -3.54 6.75 16.95
C THR A 70 -2.04 7.01 16.80
N PRO A 71 -1.61 8.22 16.40
CA PRO A 71 -0.20 8.60 16.44
C PRO A 71 0.48 8.27 17.79
N GLU A 72 -0.24 8.45 18.90
CA GLU A 72 0.25 8.15 20.25
C GLU A 72 0.58 6.67 20.43
N THR A 73 -0.16 5.75 19.78
CA THR A 73 0.15 4.31 19.80
C THR A 73 1.55 4.04 19.25
N LEU A 74 1.93 4.67 18.13
CA LEU A 74 3.26 4.53 17.53
C LEU A 74 4.34 5.18 18.40
N GLN A 75 4.06 6.39 18.90
CA GLN A 75 5.00 7.15 19.73
C GLN A 75 5.28 6.45 21.07
N ALA A 76 4.26 5.90 21.72
CA ALA A 76 4.40 5.17 22.97
C ALA A 76 5.31 3.95 22.79
N LYS A 77 5.12 3.19 21.70
CA LYS A 77 5.96 2.04 21.39
C LYS A 77 7.43 2.44 21.12
N ALA A 78 7.64 3.54 20.39
CA ALA A 78 8.97 4.09 20.16
C ALA A 78 9.65 4.54 21.45
N LYS A 79 8.94 5.26 22.32
CA LYS A 79 9.43 5.70 23.65
C LYS A 79 9.78 4.51 24.56
N ALA A 80 9.07 3.39 24.44
CA ALA A 80 9.36 2.16 25.15
C ALA A 80 10.59 1.38 24.61
N GLY A 81 11.31 1.93 23.62
CA GLY A 81 12.53 1.33 23.06
C GLY A 81 12.29 0.15 22.12
N THR A 82 11.05 -0.09 21.70
CA THR A 82 10.68 -1.22 20.82
C THR A 82 9.79 -0.78 19.65
N PRO A 83 10.17 0.27 18.89
CA PRO A 83 9.32 0.87 17.85
C PRO A 83 8.84 -0.16 16.84
N TYR A 84 7.60 -0.01 16.39
CA TYR A 84 7.11 -0.77 15.25
C TYR A 84 7.96 -0.47 14.02
N ARG A 85 8.16 -1.50 13.19
CA ARG A 85 8.83 -1.35 11.89
C ARG A 85 7.84 -1.35 10.73
N SER A 86 6.67 -1.94 10.94
CA SER A 86 5.58 -1.95 9.97
C SER A 86 4.24 -1.62 10.64
N LEU A 87 3.34 -1.05 9.84
CA LEU A 87 1.96 -0.76 10.18
C LEU A 87 1.07 -1.37 9.09
N ILE A 88 0.25 -2.36 9.44
CA ILE A 88 -0.79 -2.87 8.55
C ILE A 88 -2.08 -2.12 8.85
N ILE A 89 -2.65 -1.48 7.83
CA ILE A 89 -3.95 -0.80 7.89
C ILE A 89 -4.91 -1.56 7.01
N THR A 90 -5.93 -2.18 7.60
CA THR A 90 -7.00 -2.82 6.82
C THR A 90 -7.97 -1.78 6.28
N MET A 91 -8.22 -1.83 4.98
CA MET A 91 -9.19 -1.00 4.26
C MET A 91 -10.50 -1.74 4.18
N GLY A 92 -11.49 -1.27 4.95
CA GLY A 92 -12.83 -1.83 4.97
C GLY A 92 -13.63 -1.28 6.14
N ALA A 93 -14.88 -0.94 5.88
CA ALA A 93 -15.79 -0.29 6.81
C ALA A 93 -17.16 -0.99 6.82
N SER A 94 -17.84 -0.95 7.96
CA SER A 94 -19.15 -1.58 8.15
C SER A 94 -20.04 -0.53 8.75
N LEU A 95 -20.97 0.02 7.95
CA LEU A 95 -21.92 1.04 8.43
C LEU A 95 -22.65 0.60 9.71
N LYS A 96 -23.03 -0.68 9.80
CA LYS A 96 -23.65 -1.23 11.01
C LYS A 96 -22.70 -1.24 12.21
N GLY A 97 -21.45 -1.67 12.00
CA GLY A 97 -20.45 -1.72 13.07
C GLY A 97 -20.06 -0.32 13.56
N MET A 98 -19.87 0.60 12.62
CA MET A 98 -19.54 1.99 12.87
C MET A 98 -20.68 2.72 13.59
N GLY A 99 -21.93 2.57 13.12
CA GLY A 99 -23.09 3.16 13.79
C GLY A 99 -23.31 2.64 15.21
N ALA A 100 -23.01 1.36 15.48
CA ALA A 100 -23.07 0.81 16.83
C ALA A 100 -21.94 1.33 17.75
N ALA A 101 -20.81 1.71 17.17
CA ALA A 101 -19.66 2.26 17.89
C ALA A 101 -19.72 3.79 18.02
N GLY A 102 -20.66 4.46 17.34
CA GLY A 102 -20.72 5.92 17.27
C GLY A 102 -19.51 6.53 16.53
N ILE A 103 -19.01 5.82 15.51
CA ILE A 103 -17.86 6.24 14.71
C ILE A 103 -18.37 6.70 13.34
N GLU A 104 -18.05 7.93 12.96
CA GLU A 104 -18.31 8.46 11.62
C GLU A 104 -17.13 8.15 10.69
N ILE A 105 -17.41 7.99 9.40
CA ILE A 105 -16.35 7.65 8.44
C ILE A 105 -15.36 8.79 8.28
N GLU A 106 -15.81 10.04 8.35
CA GLU A 106 -14.95 11.22 8.23
C GLU A 106 -13.90 11.28 9.35
N ASP A 107 -14.31 11.01 10.60
CA ASP A 107 -13.41 10.97 11.76
C ASP A 107 -12.36 9.86 11.61
N GLU A 108 -12.80 8.73 11.07
CA GLU A 108 -11.97 7.56 10.86
C GLU A 108 -10.94 7.76 9.75
N LEU A 109 -11.32 8.44 8.66
CA LEU A 109 -10.40 8.85 7.60
C LEU A 109 -9.37 9.86 8.12
N ALA A 110 -9.79 10.81 8.97
CA ALA A 110 -8.89 11.78 9.60
C ALA A 110 -7.87 11.08 10.52
N ARG A 111 -8.35 10.18 11.39
CA ARG A 111 -7.49 9.38 12.27
C ARG A 111 -6.48 8.55 11.49
N ALA A 112 -6.90 7.88 10.43
CA ALA A 112 -6.00 7.08 9.59
C ALA A 112 -4.96 7.96 8.88
N ALA A 113 -5.34 9.15 8.41
CA ALA A 113 -4.42 10.10 7.80
C ALA A 113 -3.33 10.56 8.80
N ASP A 114 -3.72 10.90 10.03
CA ASP A 114 -2.80 11.31 11.08
C ASP A 114 -1.86 10.17 11.49
N LEU A 115 -2.39 8.95 11.64
CA LEU A 115 -1.60 7.77 11.94
C LEU A 115 -0.57 7.48 10.84
N MET A 116 -0.98 7.53 9.56
CA MET A 116 -0.06 7.36 8.43
C MET A 116 0.99 8.47 8.36
N ALA A 117 0.63 9.70 8.69
CA ALA A 117 1.59 10.81 8.76
C ALA A 117 2.65 10.56 9.84
N GLU A 118 2.23 10.10 11.02
CA GLU A 118 3.16 9.75 12.10
C GLU A 118 4.03 8.54 11.77
N ALA A 119 3.44 7.50 11.17
CA ALA A 119 4.18 6.33 10.69
C ALA A 119 5.32 6.74 9.75
N ARG A 120 5.08 7.67 8.81
CA ARG A 120 6.13 8.21 7.93
C ARG A 120 7.22 8.95 8.69
N LYS A 121 6.86 9.80 9.67
CA LYS A 121 7.86 10.51 10.50
C LYS A 121 8.78 9.56 11.26
N LEU A 122 8.22 8.45 11.74
CA LEU A 122 8.93 7.44 12.52
C LEU A 122 9.63 6.38 11.65
N GLY A 123 9.51 6.46 10.33
CA GLY A 123 10.09 5.46 9.40
C GLY A 123 9.39 4.09 9.45
N VAL A 124 8.14 4.05 9.93
CA VAL A 124 7.31 2.83 9.97
C VAL A 124 6.74 2.57 8.57
N LYS A 125 6.94 1.35 8.06
CA LYS A 125 6.47 0.96 6.73
C LYS A 125 4.97 0.70 6.73
N ILE A 126 4.21 1.44 5.92
CA ILE A 126 2.75 1.32 5.83
C ILE A 126 2.39 0.23 4.80
N ILE A 127 1.56 -0.72 5.21
CA ILE A 127 1.00 -1.80 4.37
C ILE A 127 -0.51 -1.61 4.33
N GLY A 128 -1.05 -1.25 3.18
CA GLY A 128 -2.49 -1.17 2.96
C GLY A 128 -3.03 -2.56 2.65
N ALA A 129 -3.94 -3.08 3.48
CA ALA A 129 -4.47 -4.42 3.33
C ALA A 129 -5.97 -4.41 2.99
N HIS A 130 -6.39 -5.06 1.91
CA HIS A 130 -7.80 -5.32 1.63
C HIS A 130 -8.03 -6.82 1.47
N ILE A 131 -8.45 -7.48 2.56
CA ILE A 131 -8.45 -8.95 2.67
C ILE A 131 -9.86 -9.57 2.71
N GLU A 132 -10.89 -8.74 2.56
CA GLU A 132 -12.30 -9.16 2.72
C GLU A 132 -13.08 -9.25 1.39
N GLY A 133 -12.48 -8.82 0.27
CA GLY A 133 -12.99 -9.04 -1.08
C GLY A 133 -14.07 -8.07 -1.56
N MET A 134 -14.56 -8.26 -2.79
CA MET A 134 -15.46 -7.32 -3.48
C MET A 134 -16.83 -7.17 -2.82
N LYS A 135 -17.29 -8.18 -2.06
CA LYS A 135 -18.54 -8.09 -1.31
C LYS A 135 -18.58 -6.93 -0.32
N ARG A 136 -17.43 -6.42 0.10
CA ARG A 136 -17.32 -5.28 1.01
C ARG A 136 -17.21 -3.95 0.27
N ARG A 137 -16.68 -3.98 -0.95
CA ARG A 137 -16.55 -2.80 -1.81
C ARG A 137 -17.90 -2.33 -2.34
N SER A 138 -17.97 -1.08 -2.78
CA SER A 138 -19.23 -0.43 -3.24
C SER A 138 -20.02 -1.23 -4.28
N GLN A 139 -19.34 -2.04 -5.11
CA GLN A 139 -19.96 -2.90 -6.11
C GLN A 139 -20.67 -4.14 -5.52
N GLY A 140 -20.31 -4.55 -4.30
CA GLY A 140 -20.90 -5.67 -3.57
C GLY A 140 -21.63 -5.28 -2.27
N ALA A 141 -21.55 -4.00 -1.87
CA ALA A 141 -22.14 -3.48 -0.65
C ALA A 141 -23.62 -3.09 -0.81
N ALA A 142 -24.26 -2.70 0.30
CA ALA A 142 -25.62 -2.15 0.26
C ALA A 142 -25.66 -0.84 -0.54
N ALA A 143 -26.79 -0.54 -1.17
CA ALA A 143 -26.95 0.67 -1.97
C ALA A 143 -26.65 1.93 -1.14
N GLY A 144 -25.71 2.76 -1.60
CA GLY A 144 -25.26 3.97 -0.93
C GLY A 144 -24.07 3.78 0.02
N ASP A 145 -23.66 2.54 0.31
CA ASP A 145 -22.45 2.28 1.09
C ASP A 145 -21.20 2.41 0.19
N THR A 146 -20.42 3.45 0.46
CA THR A 146 -19.16 3.73 -0.23
C THR A 146 -17.97 3.73 0.71
N THR A 147 -18.18 3.31 1.97
CA THR A 147 -17.18 3.47 3.03
C THR A 147 -15.91 2.68 2.75
N ASP A 148 -16.01 1.47 2.19
CA ASP A 148 -14.84 0.73 1.71
C ASP A 148 -14.04 1.52 0.66
N GLU A 149 -14.71 2.15 -0.31
CA GLU A 149 -14.01 2.94 -1.34
C GLU A 149 -13.32 4.18 -0.74
N GLN A 150 -13.96 4.83 0.23
CA GLN A 150 -13.39 5.96 0.96
C GLN A 150 -12.12 5.55 1.72
N THR A 151 -12.14 4.38 2.39
CA THR A 151 -10.94 3.86 3.08
C THR A 151 -9.83 3.46 2.11
N ILE A 152 -10.19 2.92 0.93
CA ILE A 152 -9.23 2.60 -0.13
C ILE A 152 -8.57 3.86 -0.67
N ASP A 153 -9.35 4.91 -0.97
CA ASP A 153 -8.83 6.19 -1.46
C ASP A 153 -7.89 6.86 -0.44
N ALA A 154 -8.18 6.73 0.85
CA ALA A 154 -7.33 7.26 1.90
C ALA A 154 -6.02 6.49 2.06
N VAL A 155 -6.06 5.16 2.09
CA VAL A 155 -4.92 4.33 2.53
C VAL A 155 -4.07 3.81 1.37
N ALA A 156 -4.69 3.27 0.31
CA ALA A 156 -3.95 2.57 -0.73
C ALA A 156 -2.90 3.45 -1.45
N PRO A 157 -3.20 4.71 -1.83
CA PRO A 157 -2.21 5.57 -2.49
C PRO A 157 -1.05 6.00 -1.58
N ASN A 158 -1.21 5.84 -0.26
CA ASN A 158 -0.26 6.28 0.78
C ASN A 158 0.53 5.10 1.39
N SER A 159 0.35 3.90 0.85
CA SER A 159 0.99 2.67 1.33
C SER A 159 2.33 2.43 0.64
N ALA A 160 3.25 1.74 1.33
CA ALA A 160 4.49 1.25 0.74
C ALA A 160 4.33 -0.14 0.12
N ILE A 161 3.30 -0.89 0.52
CA ILE A 161 2.93 -2.21 -0.02
C ILE A 161 1.40 -2.31 -0.01
N LEU A 162 0.82 -2.91 -1.05
CA LEU A 162 -0.59 -3.31 -1.05
C LEU A 162 -0.68 -4.82 -0.86
N LEU A 163 -1.47 -5.28 0.11
CA LEU A 163 -1.75 -6.69 0.38
C LEU A 163 -3.24 -6.96 0.14
N VAL A 164 -3.57 -7.63 -0.97
CA VAL A 164 -4.95 -7.65 -1.47
C VAL A 164 -5.41 -9.08 -1.74
N LEU A 165 -6.58 -9.45 -1.21
CA LEU A 165 -7.28 -10.64 -1.65
C LEU A 165 -7.68 -10.42 -3.11
N LYS A 166 -7.23 -11.28 -4.03
CA LYS A 166 -7.35 -11.08 -5.48
C LYS A 166 -8.78 -10.80 -5.94
N GLU A 167 -9.76 -11.49 -5.33
CA GLU A 167 -11.18 -11.21 -5.60
C GLU A 167 -11.50 -9.72 -5.40
N GLY A 168 -11.01 -9.10 -4.32
CA GLY A 168 -11.18 -7.67 -3.99
C GLY A 168 -10.59 -6.67 -4.99
N ASN A 169 -9.78 -7.16 -5.94
CA ASN A 169 -9.19 -6.39 -7.03
C ASN A 169 -9.77 -6.80 -8.40
N ALA A 170 -10.93 -7.45 -8.45
CA ALA A 170 -11.53 -7.91 -9.72
C ALA A 170 -11.79 -6.77 -10.74
N ASP A 171 -11.96 -5.53 -10.29
CA ASP A 171 -12.10 -4.35 -11.13
C ASP A 171 -10.77 -3.65 -11.48
N GLY A 172 -9.64 -4.20 -11.00
CA GLY A 172 -8.30 -3.69 -11.24
C GLY A 172 -7.94 -2.41 -10.47
N ARG A 173 -8.77 -1.93 -9.54
CA ARG A 173 -8.52 -0.67 -8.83
C ARG A 173 -7.19 -0.63 -8.09
N PHE A 174 -6.84 -1.69 -7.35
CA PHE A 174 -5.55 -1.77 -6.66
C PHE A 174 -4.38 -1.90 -7.65
N THR A 175 -4.60 -2.55 -8.80
CA THR A 175 -3.61 -2.59 -9.90
C THR A 175 -3.33 -1.19 -10.43
N VAL A 176 -4.36 -0.39 -10.67
CA VAL A 176 -4.21 1.00 -11.15
C VAL A 176 -3.47 1.85 -10.11
N ILE A 177 -3.83 1.75 -8.83
CA ILE A 177 -3.16 2.47 -7.74
C ILE A 177 -1.68 2.05 -7.63
N SER A 178 -1.42 0.74 -7.64
CA SER A 178 -0.08 0.15 -7.61
C SER A 178 0.80 0.70 -8.72
N GLN A 179 0.33 0.69 -9.96
CA GLN A 179 1.08 1.19 -11.11
C GLN A 179 1.30 2.71 -11.04
N ALA A 180 0.26 3.48 -10.71
CA ALA A 180 0.33 4.94 -10.65
C ALA A 180 1.29 5.43 -9.55
N ARG A 181 1.35 4.72 -8.42
CA ARG A 181 2.17 5.09 -7.26
C ARG A 181 3.48 4.31 -7.16
N LYS A 182 3.71 3.33 -8.05
CA LYS A 182 4.84 2.39 -8.00
C LYS A 182 4.91 1.66 -6.65
N ILE A 183 3.76 1.18 -6.18
CA ILE A 183 3.62 0.42 -4.93
C ILE A 183 3.56 -1.07 -5.30
N PRO A 184 4.41 -1.93 -4.75
CA PRO A 184 4.27 -3.37 -4.96
C PRO A 184 2.93 -3.89 -4.46
N LEU A 185 2.25 -4.64 -5.32
CA LEU A 185 0.96 -5.27 -5.07
C LEU A 185 1.16 -6.77 -4.84
N VAL A 186 0.89 -7.21 -3.62
CA VAL A 186 0.91 -8.61 -3.20
C VAL A 186 -0.53 -9.12 -3.21
N GLU A 187 -0.88 -9.88 -4.24
CA GLU A 187 -2.18 -10.54 -4.33
C GLU A 187 -2.11 -11.97 -3.79
N PHE A 188 -3.19 -12.42 -3.16
CA PHE A 188 -3.37 -13.80 -2.74
C PHE A 188 -4.79 -14.28 -3.09
N GLU A 189 -4.96 -15.58 -3.37
CA GLU A 189 -6.17 -16.11 -4.01
C GLU A 189 -7.32 -16.35 -3.02
N LYS A 190 -7.03 -16.89 -1.84
CA LYS A 190 -8.02 -17.24 -0.81
C LYS A 190 -7.57 -16.77 0.57
N THR A 191 -8.49 -16.62 1.51
CA THR A 191 -8.18 -16.21 2.90
C THR A 191 -7.08 -17.08 3.55
N MET A 192 -7.00 -18.39 3.23
CA MET A 192 -5.94 -19.26 3.76
C MET A 192 -4.54 -18.94 3.18
N ASP A 193 -4.49 -18.35 1.98
CA ASP A 193 -3.25 -17.95 1.32
C ASP A 193 -2.66 -16.65 1.91
N LEU A 194 -3.38 -16.01 2.85
CA LEU A 194 -2.85 -14.91 3.65
C LEU A 194 -1.65 -15.37 4.50
N ILE A 195 -1.60 -16.64 4.91
CA ILE A 195 -0.48 -17.22 5.67
C ILE A 195 0.82 -17.16 4.85
N PRO A 196 0.92 -17.82 3.68
CA PRO A 196 2.14 -17.75 2.87
C PRO A 196 2.43 -16.34 2.36
N ALA A 197 1.42 -15.49 2.15
CA ALA A 197 1.63 -14.09 1.78
C ALA A 197 2.36 -13.30 2.89
N LEU A 198 1.88 -13.38 4.13
CA LEU A 198 2.52 -12.71 5.27
C LEU A 198 3.87 -13.34 5.65
N GLU A 199 4.01 -14.66 5.52
CA GLU A 199 5.29 -15.35 5.73
C GLU A 199 6.36 -14.83 4.76
N LYS A 200 6.04 -14.71 3.48
CA LYS A 200 6.94 -14.13 2.47
C LYS A 200 7.24 -12.66 2.75
N LEU A 201 6.24 -11.89 3.14
CA LEU A 201 6.36 -10.45 3.40
C LEU A 201 7.32 -10.14 4.56
N PHE A 202 7.34 -10.97 5.60
CA PHE A 202 8.16 -10.83 6.80
C PHE A 202 9.35 -11.81 6.85
N ALA A 203 9.67 -12.47 5.73
CA ALA A 203 10.84 -13.33 5.63
C ALA A 203 12.13 -12.51 5.83
N LYS A 204 13.12 -13.10 6.50
CA LYS A 204 14.44 -12.52 6.73
C LYS A 204 15.32 -12.58 5.50
#